data_AF-A0A453PI32-F1
#
_entry.id   AF-A0A453PI32-F1
#
_cell.length_a   1.000
_cell.length_b   1.000
_cell.length_c   1.000
_cell.angle_alpha   90.00
_cell.angle_beta   90.00
_cell.angle_gamma   90.00
#
_symmetry.space_group_name_H-M   'P 1'
#
loop_
_entity.id
_entity.type
_entity.pdbx_description
1 polymer ?
#
loop_
_entity_poly.entity_id
_entity_poly.type
_entity_poly.pdbx_seq_one_letter_code
_entity_poly.pdbx_strand_id
1 'polypeptide(L)' 'MDLRFLSYYYSPLKVIDMARLNHENIAKFLDYCRESDPFSRMLVFEYASNGTLYEHRTYTMGKWPNSLGSDE' A
#
# COMPACT_ATOMS: atom_id res chain seq x y z
N MET A 1 8.28 -17.90 -24.96
CA MET A 1 8.33 -16.56 -24.33
C MET A 1 8.11 -16.73 -22.84
N ASP A 2 9.05 -16.28 -22.03
CA ASP A 2 9.01 -16.41 -20.57
C ASP A 2 8.19 -15.25 -19.95
N LEU A 3 7.30 -15.58 -19.02
CA LEU A 3 6.46 -14.62 -18.29
C LEU A 3 7.29 -13.56 -17.54
N ARG A 4 8.53 -13.89 -17.14
CA ARG A 4 9.45 -12.92 -16.52
C ARG A 4 9.85 -11.81 -17.47
N PHE A 5 10.08 -12.12 -18.74
CA PHE A 5 10.39 -11.12 -19.75
C PHE A 5 9.20 -10.17 -19.97
N LEU A 6 8.00 -10.71 -20.15
CA LEU A 6 6.80 -9.88 -20.30
C LEU A 6 6.59 -9.02 -19.02
N SER A 7 6.67 -9.62 -17.84
CA SER A 7 6.53 -8.91 -16.57
C SER A 7 7.55 -7.76 -16.43
N TYR A 8 8.79 -7.95 -16.89
CA TYR A 8 9.83 -6.93 -16.88
C TYR A 8 9.46 -5.73 -17.79
N TYR A 9 8.97 -6.01 -19.00
CA TYR A 9 8.59 -4.98 -19.97
C TYR A 9 7.26 -4.28 -19.67
N TYR A 10 6.28 -4.97 -19.05
CA TYR A 10 4.96 -4.39 -18.75
C TYR A 10 4.87 -3.70 -17.38
N SER A 11 5.80 -3.96 -16.45
CA SER A 11 5.83 -3.30 -15.14
C SER A 11 5.89 -1.75 -15.16
N PRO A 12 6.62 -1.06 -16.06
CA PRO A 12 6.73 0.40 -16.01
C PRO A 12 5.41 1.10 -16.35
N LEU A 13 4.56 0.51 -17.20
CA LEU A 13 3.26 1.09 -17.54
C LEU A 13 2.39 1.25 -16.28
N LYS A 14 2.33 0.20 -15.45
CA LYS A 14 1.61 0.24 -14.17
C LYS A 14 2.18 1.30 -13.21
N VAL A 15 3.50 1.49 -13.21
CA VAL A 15 4.16 2.50 -12.38
C VAL A 15 3.84 3.92 -12.84
N ILE A 16 3.82 4.17 -14.16
CA ILE A 16 3.44 5.46 -14.73
C ILE A 16 1.99 5.80 -14.36
N ASP A 17 1.10 4.83 -14.40
CA ASP A 17 -0.30 5.04 -14.01
C ASP A 17 -0.42 5.38 -12.51
N MET A 18 0.37 4.73 -11.64
CA MET A 18 0.44 5.07 -10.21
C MET A 18 1.01 6.47 -9.97
N ALA A 19 2.04 6.87 -10.72
CA ALA A 19 2.64 8.20 -10.61
C ALA A 19 1.69 9.34 -11.00
N ARG A 20 0.67 9.05 -11.83
CA ARG A 20 -0.38 10.00 -12.21
C ARG A 20 -1.44 10.19 -11.12
N LEU A 21 -1.56 9.26 -10.16
CA LEU A 21 -2.48 9.35 -9.04
C LEU A 21 -1.90 10.23 -7.93
N ASN A 22 -1.93 11.55 -8.13
CA ASN A 22 -1.44 12.53 -7.16
C ASN A 22 -2.62 13.35 -6.60
N HIS A 23 -3.07 13.01 -5.39
CA HIS A 23 -4.16 13.68 -4.68
C HIS A 23 -3.86 13.70 -3.17
N GLU A 24 -4.31 14.71 -2.44
CA GLU A 24 -4.08 14.88 -0.99
C GLU A 24 -4.52 13.67 -0.14
N ASN A 25 -5.57 12.99 -0.57
CA ASN A 25 -6.17 11.84 0.13
C ASN A 25 -5.68 10.49 -0.40
N ILE A 26 -4.65 10.47 -1.25
CA ILE A 26 -4.03 9.24 -1.78
C ILE A 26 -2.57 9.25 -1.36
N ALA A 27 -2.06 8.08 -0.94
CA ALA A 27 -0.65 7.94 -0.59
C ALA A 27 0.22 8.36 -1.78
N LYS A 28 1.03 9.40 -1.58
CA LYS A 28 1.84 9.97 -2.65
C LYS A 28 2.90 8.97 -3.07
N PHE A 29 2.90 8.63 -4.35
CA PHE A 29 3.97 7.85 -4.95
C PHE A 29 5.22 8.71 -5.12
N LEU A 30 6.37 8.20 -4.67
CA LEU A 30 7.64 8.93 -4.67
C LEU A 30 8.61 8.39 -5.72
N ASP A 31 8.82 7.08 -5.74
CA ASP A 31 9.84 6.47 -6.60
C ASP A 31 9.58 4.98 -6.88
N TYR A 32 10.27 4.45 -7.88
CA TYR A 32 10.23 3.05 -8.25
C TYR A 32 11.63 2.54 -8.59
N CYS A 33 12.05 1.52 -7.86
CA CYS A 33 13.29 0.81 -8.16
C CYS A 33 12.98 -0.47 -8.95
N ARG A 34 13.73 -0.66 -10.04
CA ARG A 34 13.77 -1.92 -10.80
C ARG A 34 15.21 -2.36 -10.95
N GLU A 35 15.52 -3.50 -10.39
CA GLU A 35 16.82 -4.14 -10.51
C GLU A 35 16.65 -5.52 -11.14
N SER A 36 17.55 -5.86 -12.06
CA SER A 36 17.50 -7.15 -12.78
C SER A 36 18.26 -8.26 -12.05
N ASP A 37 19.20 -7.91 -11.17
CA ASP A 37 20.05 -8.87 -10.46
C ASP A 37 20.43 -8.36 -9.04
N PRO A 38 19.80 -8.89 -7.98
CA PRO A 38 18.68 -9.82 -8.00
C PRO A 38 17.41 -9.17 -8.56
N PHE A 39 16.49 -9.97 -9.13
CA PHE A 39 15.23 -9.45 -9.67
C PHE A 39 14.36 -8.85 -8.55
N SER A 40 14.51 -7.54 -8.35
CA SER A 40 13.91 -6.77 -7.27
C SER A 40 13.09 -5.63 -7.83
N ARG A 41 11.86 -5.50 -7.35
CA ARG A 41 10.93 -4.42 -7.72
C ARG A 41 10.38 -3.80 -6.47
N MET A 42 10.64 -2.51 -6.28
CA MET A 42 10.21 -1.78 -5.08
C MET A 42 9.43 -0.54 -5.50
N LEU A 43 8.37 -0.25 -4.75
CA LEU A 43 7.60 0.98 -4.86
C LEU A 43 7.83 1.81 -3.60
N VAL A 44 8.09 3.09 -3.78
CA VAL A 44 8.35 4.03 -2.69
C VAL A 44 7.17 4.98 -2.60
N PHE A 45 6.53 5.02 -1.44
CA PHE A 45 5.41 5.90 -1.13
C PHE A 45 5.74 6.75 0.08
N GLU A 46 4.99 7.84 0.25
CA GLU A 46 4.99 8.60 1.50
C GLU A 46 4.57 7.71 2.68
N TYR A 47 5.27 7.87 3.80
CA TYR A 47 5.06 7.05 4.99
C TYR A 47 3.86 7.54 5.81
N ALA A 48 2.87 6.68 6.01
CA ALA A 48 1.73 6.94 6.88
C ALA A 48 2.00 6.46 8.32
N SER A 49 2.43 7.36 9.19
CA SER A 49 2.80 7.06 10.59
C SER A 49 1.65 6.54 11.45
N ASN A 50 0.41 6.88 11.11
CA ASN A 50 -0.78 6.51 11.88
C ASN A 50 -1.30 5.10 11.56
N GLY A 51 -0.55 4.32 10.77
CA GLY A 51 -0.95 2.97 10.37
C GLY A 51 -2.14 2.97 9.42
N THR A 52 -2.84 1.85 9.36
CA THR A 52 -4.00 1.69 8.47
C THR A 52 -5.27 2.23 9.10
N LEU A 53 -6.20 2.70 8.26
CA LEU A 53 -7.54 3.10 8.72
C LEU A 53 -8.27 1.95 9.44
N TYR A 54 -7.99 0.70 9.05
CA TYR A 54 -8.56 -0.49 9.68
C TYR A 54 -8.15 -0.61 11.16
N GLU A 55 -6.86 -0.42 11.45
CA GLU A 55 -6.33 -0.45 12.81
C GLU A 55 -6.92 0.69 13.65
N HIS A 56 -7.00 1.88 13.07
CA HIS A 56 -7.56 3.05 13.75
C HIS A 56 -9.05 2.90 14.09
N ARG A 57 -9.85 2.23 13.24
CA ARG A 57 -11.25 1.89 13.55
C ARG A 57 -11.37 0.83 14.63
N THR A 58 -10.54 -0.19 14.58
CA THR A 58 -10.59 -1.28 15.57
C THR A 58 -10.20 -0.79 16.97
N TYR A 59 -9.23 0.12 17.06
CA TYR A 59 -8.87 0.76 18.33
C TYR A 59 -10.00 1.64 18.89
N THR A 60 -10.72 2.36 18.03
CA THR A 60 -11.85 3.22 18.46
C THR A 60 -13.10 2.41 18.81
N MET A 61 -13.39 1.30 18.11
CA MET A 61 -14.45 0.35 18.50
C MET A 61 -14.11 -0.44 19.77
N GLY A 62 -12.85 -0.83 19.98
CA GLY A 62 -12.39 -1.48 21.22
C GLY A 62 -12.37 -0.56 22.44
N LYS A 63 -12.56 0.76 22.24
CA LYS A 63 -12.73 1.76 23.31
C LYS A 63 -14.17 2.21 23.50
N TRP A 64 -15.13 1.61 22.80
CA TRP A 64 -16.53 1.79 23.16
C TRP A 64 -16.75 1.23 24.57
N PRO A 65 -17.26 2.03 25.52
CA PRO A 65 -17.37 1.60 26.90
C PRO A 65 -18.44 0.51 26.97
N ASN A 66 -18.03 -0.70 27.36
CA ASN A 66 -18.88 -1.69 28.03
C ASN A 66 -20.29 -1.88 27.45
N SER A 67 -20.43 -2.21 26.16
CA SER A 67 -21.70 -2.74 25.63
C SER A 67 -21.65 -4.24 25.37
N LEU A 68 -20.96 -4.99 26.23
CA LEU A 68 -21.21 -6.40 26.51
C LEU A 68 -21.00 -6.64 28.01
N GLY A 69 -21.91 -6.06 28.80
CA GLY A 69 -22.34 -6.69 30.04
C GLY A 69 -23.58 -7.52 29.72
N SER A 70 -23.37 -8.84 29.52
CA SER A 70 -24.31 -9.96 29.30
C SER A 70 -23.63 -10.89 28.26
N ASP A 71 -23.13 -12.07 28.53
CA ASP A 71 -23.36 -13.02 29.60
C ASP A 71 -22.12 -13.93 29.74
N GLU A 72 -21.54 -13.99 30.94
CA GLU A 72 -21.05 -15.23 31.57
C GLU A 72 -21.59 -15.24 33.01
#